data_AF-W9BTH2-F1
#
_entry.id   AF-W9BTH2-F1
#
_cell.length_a   1.000
_cell.length_b   1.000
_cell.length_c   1.000
_cell.angle_alpha   90.00
_cell.angle_beta   90.00
_cell.angle_gamma   90.00
#
_symmetry.space_group_name_H-M   'P 1'
#
loop_
_entity.id
_entity.type
_entity.pdbx_description
1 polymer ?
#
loop_
_entity_poly.entity_id
_entity_poly.type
_entity_poly.pdbx_seq_one_letter_code
_entity_poly.pdbx_strand_id
1 'polypeptide(L)'
;MAETEKEPKKKGGMVKKLLIPLVAVLVLGGGGAAAGFFAAGMIGGGEHEDPNAPKVVLKDGTTVSAKAAGLKQVASGSHLDAKFKVTYLPIEEPFTANLRGGGGFAQMSLAVSTYFDEKVPAALTEHNIAIRSAILMAISDFDPIQLETIEGKEQLKGQLKKVINDVLVDKTGFAGVEDVYFTSFVVQ
;
A
#
# COMPACT_ATOMS: atom_id res chain seq x y z
N MET A 1 71.13 60.95 -16.02
CA MET A 1 70.22 60.06 -16.77
C MET A 1 69.05 59.79 -15.81
N ALA A 2 67.98 60.59 -15.76
CA ALA A 2 66.86 60.72 -16.73
C ALA A 2 66.23 59.33 -16.98
N GLU A 3 64.94 59.01 -16.73
CA GLU A 3 63.69 59.76 -16.49
C GLU A 3 62.65 58.89 -15.71
N THR A 4 61.94 59.55 -14.80
CA THR A 4 60.51 59.58 -14.39
C THR A 4 59.41 58.60 -14.90
N GLU A 5 58.50 58.24 -13.97
CA GLU A 5 57.05 57.84 -14.05
C GLU A 5 56.65 56.53 -14.77
N LYS A 6 55.61 55.76 -14.38
CA LYS A 6 54.33 56.06 -13.68
C LYS A 6 53.67 54.77 -13.16
N GLU A 7 53.02 54.80 -11.99
CA GLU A 7 51.94 53.85 -11.63
C GLU A 7 50.75 53.98 -12.62
N PRO A 8 49.87 52.97 -12.70
CA PRO A 8 48.55 53.22 -12.10
C PRO A 8 47.97 52.07 -11.27
N LYS A 9 47.12 52.49 -10.33
CA LYS A 9 46.34 51.73 -9.34
C LYS A 9 45.06 51.09 -9.91
N LYS A 10 44.63 50.02 -9.20
CA LYS A 10 43.25 49.65 -8.75
C LYS A 10 42.14 49.32 -9.76
N LYS A 11 41.54 48.12 -9.60
CA LYS A 11 40.14 47.82 -9.15
C LYS A 11 39.71 46.45 -9.71
N GLY A 12 39.33 45.48 -8.88
CA GLY A 12 37.93 45.32 -8.46
C GLY A 12 37.43 43.98 -9.04
N GLY A 13 37.29 42.92 -8.25
CA GLY A 13 36.09 42.73 -7.41
C GLY A 13 34.84 42.32 -8.20
N MET A 14 34.88 42.26 -9.54
CA MET A 14 33.66 42.14 -10.37
C MET A 14 33.57 40.84 -11.20
N VAL A 15 34.67 40.16 -11.51
CA VAL A 15 34.62 38.93 -12.35
C VAL A 15 34.04 37.72 -11.58
N LYS A 16 34.26 37.63 -10.27
CA LYS A 16 33.63 36.60 -9.41
C LYS A 16 32.12 36.80 -9.23
N LYS A 17 31.58 38.01 -9.43
CA LYS A 17 30.15 38.30 -9.23
C LYS A 17 29.28 38.06 -10.47
N LEU A 18 29.87 37.80 -11.64
CA LEU A 18 29.14 37.50 -12.87
C LEU A 18 29.10 36.00 -13.21
N LEU A 19 30.04 35.20 -12.68
CA LEU A 19 30.03 33.72 -12.81
C LEU A 19 29.00 33.04 -11.89
N ILE A 20 28.70 33.64 -10.74
CA ILE A 20 27.72 33.11 -9.76
C ILE A 20 26.27 33.14 -10.28
N PRO A 21 25.76 34.21 -10.92
CA PRO A 21 24.40 34.19 -11.45
C PRO A 21 24.23 33.26 -12.66
N LEU A 22 25.27 33.02 -13.48
CA LEU A 22 25.17 32.10 -14.63
C LEU A 22 25.10 30.63 -14.19
N VAL A 23 25.88 30.25 -13.16
CA VAL A 23 25.78 28.92 -12.54
C VAL A 23 24.46 28.78 -11.76
N ALA A 24 23.99 29.83 -11.08
CA ALA A 24 22.71 29.81 -10.39
C ALA A 24 21.52 29.65 -11.35
N VAL A 25 21.56 30.25 -12.55
CA VAL A 25 20.53 30.07 -13.58
C VAL A 25 20.61 28.70 -14.25
N LEU A 26 21.80 28.13 -14.42
CA LEU A 26 21.96 26.75 -14.91
C LEU A 26 21.47 25.70 -13.89
N VAL A 27 21.68 25.95 -12.59
CA VAL A 27 21.15 25.10 -11.52
C VAL A 27 19.63 25.28 -11.38
N LEU A 28 19.09 26.49 -11.49
CA LEU A 28 17.64 26.74 -11.37
C LEU A 28 16.84 26.38 -12.63
N GLY A 29 17.45 26.41 -13.81
CA GLY A 29 16.78 26.12 -15.09
C GLY A 29 16.75 24.64 -15.48
N GLY A 30 17.62 23.80 -14.92
CA GLY A 30 17.70 22.37 -15.29
C GLY A 30 18.04 21.39 -14.16
N GLY A 31 18.54 21.85 -13.00
CA GLY A 31 18.88 21.00 -11.85
C GLY A 31 17.96 21.14 -10.64
N GLY A 32 17.23 22.25 -10.53
CA GLY A 32 16.45 22.61 -9.35
C GLY A 32 15.21 21.75 -9.13
N ALA A 33 14.60 21.23 -10.20
CA ALA A 33 13.47 20.31 -10.08
C ALA A 33 13.91 18.93 -9.54
N ALA A 34 15.06 18.41 -10.00
CA ALA A 34 15.58 17.13 -9.54
C ALA A 34 16.20 17.23 -8.13
N ALA A 35 16.96 18.29 -7.86
CA ALA A 35 17.51 18.54 -6.52
C ALA A 35 16.42 18.94 -5.51
N GLY A 36 15.38 19.66 -5.96
CA GLY A 36 14.20 19.97 -5.17
C GLY A 36 13.37 18.73 -4.85
N PHE A 37 13.23 17.78 -5.78
CA PHE A 37 12.63 16.47 -5.49
C PHE A 37 13.49 15.63 -4.52
N PHE A 38 14.81 15.65 -4.68
CA PHE A 38 15.72 14.91 -3.82
C PHE A 38 15.79 15.50 -2.40
N ALA A 39 15.83 16.83 -2.28
CA ALA A 39 15.81 17.55 -1.00
C ALA A 39 14.42 17.55 -0.36
N ALA A 40 13.33 17.63 -1.13
CA ALA A 40 11.97 17.43 -0.61
C ALA A 40 11.76 15.97 -0.15
N GLY A 41 12.40 15.00 -0.81
CA GLY A 41 12.48 13.61 -0.32
C GLY A 41 13.32 13.45 0.95
N MET A 42 14.27 14.36 1.23
CA MET A 42 15.09 14.34 2.45
C MET A 42 14.55 15.22 3.59
N ILE A 43 13.75 16.25 3.30
CA ILE A 43 13.23 17.22 4.30
C ILE A 43 11.73 17.03 4.55
N GLY A 44 10.98 16.50 3.59
CA GLY A 44 9.57 16.16 3.73
C GLY A 44 9.38 14.70 4.15
N GLY A 45 9.63 14.40 5.42
CA GLY A 45 9.21 13.15 6.05
C GLY A 45 9.66 11.90 5.29
N GLY A 46 10.96 11.59 5.35
CA GLY A 46 11.44 10.24 5.13
C GLY A 46 10.88 9.32 6.21
N GLU A 47 9.59 9.01 6.17
CA GLU A 47 9.13 7.72 6.64
C GLU A 47 9.88 6.70 5.79
N HIS A 48 10.84 6.03 6.44
CA HIS A 48 11.46 4.83 5.91
C HIS A 48 10.35 3.96 5.32
N GLU A 49 10.37 3.74 4.00
CA GLU A 49 9.60 2.64 3.44
C GLU A 49 10.10 1.38 4.14
N ASP A 50 9.25 0.75 4.95
CA ASP A 50 9.60 -0.46 5.67
C ASP A 50 10.09 -1.49 4.63
N PRO A 51 11.36 -1.94 4.71
CA PRO A 51 11.90 -2.95 3.79
C PRO A 51 11.05 -4.22 3.77
N ASN A 52 10.31 -4.46 4.85
CA ASN A 52 9.45 -5.60 5.01
C ASN A 52 8.02 -5.40 4.46
N ALA A 53 7.60 -4.18 4.09
CA ALA A 53 6.29 -3.96 3.51
C ALA A 53 6.09 -4.75 2.19
N PRO A 54 4.87 -5.23 1.91
CA PRO A 54 4.54 -5.92 0.67
C PRO A 54 4.56 -4.96 -0.51
N LYS A 55 5.03 -5.45 -1.65
CA LYS A 55 5.08 -4.70 -2.90
C LYS A 55 3.93 -5.10 -3.80
N VAL A 56 3.48 -4.20 -4.64
CA VAL A 56 2.36 -4.44 -5.55
C VAL A 56 2.89 -4.97 -6.86
N VAL A 57 2.24 -6.00 -7.40
CA VAL A 57 2.61 -6.67 -8.64
C VAL A 57 1.84 -6.06 -9.81
N LEU A 58 2.58 -5.55 -10.79
CA LEU A 58 2.04 -5.09 -12.07
C LEU A 58 1.79 -6.27 -13.02
N LYS A 59 0.97 -6.07 -14.05
CA LYS A 59 0.67 -7.14 -15.04
C LYS A 59 1.89 -7.62 -15.83
N ASP A 60 2.91 -6.79 -15.97
CA ASP A 60 4.19 -7.17 -16.59
C ASP A 60 5.10 -7.96 -15.65
N GLY A 61 4.66 -8.24 -14.42
CA GLY A 61 5.39 -9.01 -13.41
C GLY A 61 6.37 -8.17 -12.59
N THR A 62 6.48 -6.87 -12.83
CA THR A 62 7.34 -5.99 -12.03
C THR A 62 6.68 -5.67 -10.68
N THR A 63 7.49 -5.48 -9.64
CA THR A 63 7.03 -5.13 -8.29
C THR A 63 7.40 -3.70 -7.94
N VAL A 64 6.43 -2.92 -7.48
CA VAL A 64 6.61 -1.52 -7.07
C VAL A 64 6.11 -1.33 -5.64
N SER A 65 6.63 -0.32 -4.92
CA SER A 65 6.10 -0.03 -3.58
C SER A 65 4.64 0.44 -3.67
N ALA A 66 3.85 0.19 -2.62
CA ALA A 66 2.46 0.65 -2.55
C ALA A 66 2.36 2.17 -2.77
N LYS A 67 3.27 2.94 -2.17
CA LYS A 67 3.35 4.40 -2.32
C LYS A 67 3.65 4.82 -3.76
N ALA A 68 4.59 4.14 -4.43
CA ALA A 68 4.89 4.39 -5.84
C ALA A 68 3.73 4.01 -6.79
N ALA A 69 2.91 3.02 -6.40
CA ALA A 69 1.69 2.65 -7.12
C ALA A 69 0.51 3.62 -6.87
N GLY A 70 0.70 4.68 -6.08
CA GLY A 70 -0.37 5.61 -5.70
C GLY A 70 -1.37 5.02 -4.70
N LEU A 71 -1.07 3.85 -4.14
CA LEU A 71 -1.86 3.22 -3.10
C LEU A 71 -1.51 3.86 -1.78
N LYS A 72 -2.48 4.55 -1.18
CA LYS A 72 -2.38 4.85 0.24
C LYS A 72 -2.36 3.51 0.97
N GLN A 73 -1.26 3.23 1.66
CA GLN A 73 -1.28 2.18 2.68
C GLN A 73 -2.56 2.34 3.50
N VAL A 74 -3.27 1.24 3.72
CA VAL A 74 -4.44 1.12 4.59
C VAL A 74 -5.82 1.48 3.99
N ALA A 75 -6.00 1.64 2.68
CA ALA A 75 -7.36 1.77 2.12
C ALA A 75 -7.59 0.83 0.92
N SER A 76 -8.01 -0.40 1.21
CA SER A 76 -8.74 -1.20 0.23
C SER A 76 -10.00 -0.47 -0.23
N GLY A 77 -10.45 -0.77 -1.45
CA GLY A 77 -11.74 -0.26 -1.96
C GLY A 77 -11.64 0.67 -3.15
N SER A 78 -10.47 0.77 -3.79
CA SER A 78 -10.40 1.31 -5.15
C SER A 78 -10.33 0.13 -6.09
N HIS A 79 -11.20 0.05 -7.08
CA HIS A 79 -10.99 -0.83 -8.23
C HIS A 79 -9.62 -0.47 -8.83
N LEU A 80 -8.60 -1.20 -8.41
CA LEU A 80 -7.25 -0.98 -8.87
C LEU A 80 -7.18 -1.51 -10.28
N ASP A 81 -7.32 -0.53 -11.16
CA ASP A 81 -6.95 -0.40 -12.54
C ASP A 81 -6.34 -1.66 -13.16
N ALA A 82 -6.71 -1.90 -14.41
CA ALA A 82 -6.20 -2.96 -15.30
C ALA A 82 -4.66 -3.06 -15.44
N LYS A 83 -3.88 -2.31 -14.66
CA LYS A 83 -2.43 -2.28 -14.52
C LYS A 83 -1.88 -3.32 -13.52
N PHE A 84 -2.67 -3.73 -12.53
CA PHE A 84 -2.19 -4.64 -11.47
C PHE A 84 -2.56 -6.11 -11.75
N LYS A 85 -1.68 -7.02 -11.34
CA LYS A 85 -1.93 -8.47 -11.42
C LYS A 85 -2.67 -8.89 -10.16
N VAL A 86 -3.90 -9.36 -10.32
CA VAL A 86 -4.67 -9.95 -9.23
C VAL A 86 -4.27 -11.42 -9.04
N THR A 87 -3.98 -11.79 -7.80
CA THR A 87 -3.78 -13.17 -7.37
C THR A 87 -4.96 -13.58 -6.50
N TYR A 88 -5.59 -14.71 -6.82
CA TYR A 88 -6.68 -15.28 -6.03
C TYR A 88 -6.18 -16.49 -5.26
N LEU A 89 -6.45 -16.52 -3.96
CA LEU A 89 -6.00 -17.56 -3.04
C LEU A 89 -7.23 -18.17 -2.34
N PRO A 90 -7.51 -19.47 -2.51
CA PRO A 90 -8.54 -20.13 -1.73
C PRO A 90 -8.11 -20.25 -0.27
N ILE A 91 -9.07 -20.11 0.65
CA ILE A 91 -8.89 -20.55 2.04
C ILE A 91 -9.31 -22.02 2.06
N GLU A 92 -8.33 -22.91 2.27
CA GLU A 92 -8.43 -24.33 1.93
C GLU A 92 -9.63 -25.05 2.57
N GLU A 93 -9.91 -24.77 3.84
CA GLU A 93 -10.96 -25.44 4.58
C GLU A 93 -12.24 -24.59 4.66
N PRO A 94 -13.43 -25.19 4.47
CA PRO A 94 -14.69 -24.49 4.69
C PRO A 94 -14.83 -24.06 6.16
N PHE A 95 -15.71 -23.07 6.35
CA PHE A 95 -16.11 -22.55 7.65
C PHE A 95 -17.52 -23.04 7.95
N THR A 96 -17.73 -23.49 9.19
CA THR A 96 -19.05 -23.75 9.75
C THR A 96 -19.16 -23.00 11.06
N ALA A 97 -20.14 -22.12 11.20
CA ALA A 97 -20.32 -21.31 12.39
C ALA A 97 -21.81 -21.13 12.71
N ASN A 98 -22.13 -21.13 14.00
CA ASN A 98 -23.46 -20.74 14.47
C ASN A 98 -23.66 -19.24 14.24
N LEU A 99 -24.89 -18.85 13.92
CA LEU A 99 -25.26 -17.46 13.70
C LEU A 99 -25.82 -16.83 14.97
N ARG A 100 -25.78 -15.51 15.03
CA ARG A 100 -26.30 -14.74 16.17
C ARG A 100 -27.79 -15.04 16.36
N GLY A 101 -28.21 -15.13 17.62
CA GLY A 101 -29.61 -15.41 17.96
C GLY A 101 -29.96 -16.91 17.98
N GLY A 102 -29.02 -17.81 17.64
CA GLY A 102 -29.19 -19.26 17.80
C GLY A 102 -30.19 -19.92 16.85
N GLY A 103 -30.70 -19.18 15.86
CA GLY A 103 -31.71 -19.64 14.91
C GLY A 103 -31.18 -20.39 13.70
N GLY A 104 -29.86 -20.58 13.58
CA GLY A 104 -29.26 -21.22 12.40
C GLY A 104 -27.74 -21.27 12.41
N PHE A 105 -27.17 -21.88 11.37
CA PHE A 105 -25.74 -21.92 11.12
C PHE A 105 -25.43 -21.59 9.66
N ALA A 106 -24.22 -21.09 9.41
CA ALA A 106 -23.70 -20.87 8.09
C ALA A 106 -22.56 -21.84 7.79
N GLN A 107 -22.55 -22.39 6.58
CA GLN A 107 -21.41 -23.10 6.01
C GLN A 107 -20.94 -22.38 4.75
N MET A 108 -19.67 -22.02 4.69
CA MET A 108 -19.12 -21.26 3.55
C MET A 108 -17.68 -21.63 3.23
N SER A 109 -17.32 -21.51 1.96
CA SER A 109 -15.95 -21.59 1.48
C SER A 109 -15.53 -20.22 0.95
N LEU A 110 -14.30 -19.81 1.25
CA LEU A 110 -13.82 -18.47 0.97
C LEU A 110 -12.59 -18.50 0.05
N ALA A 111 -12.44 -17.45 -0.75
CA ALA A 111 -11.20 -17.11 -1.42
C ALA A 111 -10.89 -15.62 -1.19
N VAL A 112 -9.63 -15.23 -1.24
CA VAL A 112 -9.22 -13.82 -1.13
C VAL A 112 -8.48 -13.38 -2.38
N SER A 113 -8.55 -12.10 -2.72
CA SER A 113 -7.70 -11.50 -3.74
C SER A 113 -6.67 -10.58 -3.13
N THR A 114 -5.53 -10.50 -3.81
CA THR A 114 -4.48 -9.53 -3.50
C THR A 114 -3.79 -9.07 -4.77
N TYR A 115 -3.30 -7.83 -4.76
CA TYR A 115 -2.39 -7.30 -5.80
C TYR A 115 -0.93 -7.32 -5.36
N PHE A 116 -0.66 -7.83 -4.15
CA PHE A 116 0.66 -7.79 -3.57
C PHE A 116 1.49 -9.04 -3.90
N ASP A 117 2.79 -8.91 -3.70
CA ASP A 117 3.78 -9.95 -3.90
C ASP A 117 3.62 -11.10 -2.89
N GLU A 118 4.49 -12.11 -3.02
CA GLU A 118 4.46 -13.37 -2.26
C GLU A 118 4.45 -13.19 -0.73
N LYS A 119 4.76 -12.01 -0.20
CA LYS A 119 4.65 -11.72 1.22
C LYS A 119 3.23 -11.85 1.74
N VAL A 120 2.22 -11.44 0.96
CA VAL A 120 0.80 -11.54 1.39
C VAL A 120 0.29 -12.97 1.33
N PRO A 121 0.45 -13.74 0.24
CA PRO A 121 0.16 -15.18 0.23
C PRO A 121 0.87 -15.94 1.35
N ALA A 122 2.17 -15.69 1.57
CA ALA A 122 2.93 -16.33 2.64
C ALA A 122 2.36 -16.01 4.03
N ALA A 123 2.04 -14.74 4.31
CA ALA A 123 1.44 -14.33 5.57
C ALA A 123 0.04 -14.94 5.80
N LEU A 124 -0.77 -15.06 4.74
CA LEU A 124 -2.08 -15.73 4.80
C LEU A 124 -1.94 -17.20 5.18
N THR A 125 -0.94 -17.90 4.62
CA THR A 125 -0.65 -19.30 4.95
C THR A 125 -0.07 -19.44 6.35
N GLU A 126 0.90 -18.61 6.72
CA GLU A 126 1.61 -18.66 8.01
C GLU A 126 0.68 -18.38 9.19
N HIS A 127 -0.21 -17.40 9.04
CA HIS A 127 -1.14 -16.98 10.11
C HIS A 127 -2.55 -17.51 9.92
N ASN A 128 -2.73 -18.59 9.15
CA ASN A 128 -4.04 -19.13 8.81
C ASN A 128 -4.93 -19.40 10.04
N ILE A 129 -4.35 -19.86 11.16
CA ILE A 129 -5.11 -20.21 12.37
C ILE A 129 -5.77 -18.97 12.97
N ALA A 130 -5.00 -17.88 13.12
CA ALA A 130 -5.51 -16.63 13.67
C ALA A 130 -6.57 -16.01 12.75
N ILE A 131 -6.33 -16.06 11.44
CA ILE A 131 -7.26 -15.56 10.43
C ILE A 131 -8.57 -16.35 10.45
N ARG A 132 -8.50 -17.69 10.50
CA ARG A 132 -9.68 -18.56 10.57
C ARG A 132 -10.50 -18.29 11.84
N SER A 133 -9.83 -18.12 12.98
CA SER A 133 -10.50 -17.75 14.23
C SER A 133 -11.25 -16.42 14.10
N ALA A 134 -10.60 -15.39 13.53
CA ALA A 134 -11.22 -14.08 13.33
C ALA A 134 -12.41 -14.14 12.36
N ILE A 135 -12.32 -14.93 11.29
CA ILE A 135 -13.42 -15.18 10.35
C ILE A 135 -14.61 -15.85 11.06
N LEU A 136 -14.38 -16.90 11.85
CA LEU A 136 -15.45 -17.60 12.58
C LEU A 136 -16.16 -16.66 13.56
N MET A 137 -15.42 -15.82 14.28
CA MET A 137 -15.99 -14.81 15.16
C MET A 137 -16.82 -13.78 14.38
N ALA A 138 -16.32 -13.33 13.24
CA ALA A 138 -17.04 -12.37 12.39
C ALA A 138 -18.35 -12.97 11.85
N ILE A 139 -18.35 -14.21 11.36
CA ILE A 139 -19.57 -14.89 10.87
C ILE A 139 -20.60 -15.02 11.99
N SER A 140 -20.14 -15.35 13.21
CA SER A 140 -21.02 -15.59 14.36
C SER A 140 -21.79 -14.36 14.83
N ASP A 141 -21.40 -13.16 14.41
CA ASP A 141 -22.08 -11.89 14.76
C ASP A 141 -23.28 -11.57 13.84
N PHE A 142 -23.37 -12.24 12.69
CA PHE A 142 -24.46 -12.00 11.73
C PHE A 142 -25.72 -12.77 12.09
N ASP A 143 -26.87 -12.17 11.77
CA ASP A 143 -28.19 -12.79 11.88
C ASP A 143 -28.51 -13.62 10.62
N PRO A 144 -29.19 -14.78 10.73
CA PRO A 144 -29.62 -15.57 9.57
C PRO A 144 -30.37 -14.78 8.51
N ILE A 145 -31.33 -13.93 8.92
CA ILE A 145 -32.18 -13.16 8.01
C ILE A 145 -31.34 -12.13 7.23
N GLN A 146 -30.31 -11.55 7.87
CA GLN A 146 -29.40 -10.63 7.20
C GLN A 146 -28.65 -11.35 6.08
N LEU A 147 -28.17 -12.57 6.34
CA LEU A 147 -27.36 -13.35 5.39
C LEU A 147 -28.16 -13.93 4.21
N GLU A 148 -29.49 -13.88 4.24
CA GLU A 148 -30.32 -14.21 3.08
C GLU A 148 -30.27 -13.11 2.00
N THR A 149 -30.09 -11.86 2.42
CA THR A 149 -30.08 -10.68 1.53
C THR A 149 -28.73 -10.49 0.81
N ILE A 150 -28.73 -9.81 -0.33
CA ILE A 150 -27.50 -9.46 -1.04
C ILE A 150 -26.69 -8.46 -0.21
N GLU A 151 -27.37 -7.47 0.35
CA GLU A 151 -26.80 -6.40 1.16
C GLU A 151 -26.10 -6.97 2.41
N GLY A 152 -26.72 -7.94 3.10
CA GLY A 152 -26.09 -8.60 4.24
C GLY A 152 -24.89 -9.45 3.86
N LYS A 153 -24.89 -10.08 2.68
CA LYS A 153 -23.70 -10.78 2.14
C LYS A 153 -22.58 -9.81 1.82
N GLU A 154 -22.87 -8.63 1.25
CA GLU A 154 -21.87 -7.59 1.00
C GLU A 154 -21.29 -7.03 2.31
N GLN A 155 -22.13 -6.83 3.34
CA GLN A 155 -21.68 -6.46 4.67
C GLN A 155 -20.76 -7.53 5.27
N LEU A 156 -21.12 -8.81 5.14
CA LEU A 156 -20.27 -9.92 5.57
C LEU A 156 -18.94 -9.92 4.80
N LYS A 157 -18.93 -9.76 3.47
CA LYS A 157 -17.67 -9.64 2.69
C LYS A 157 -16.78 -8.53 3.25
N GLY A 158 -17.36 -7.34 3.47
CA GLY A 158 -16.64 -6.18 4.02
C GLY A 158 -16.06 -6.47 5.41
N GLN A 159 -16.85 -7.08 6.29
CA GLN A 159 -16.41 -7.46 7.63
C GLN A 159 -15.30 -8.52 7.59
N LEU A 160 -15.45 -9.56 6.77
CA LEU A 160 -14.44 -10.60 6.58
C LEU A 160 -13.11 -10.02 6.08
N LYS A 161 -13.16 -9.18 5.06
CA LYS A 161 -11.99 -8.47 4.54
C LYS A 161 -11.30 -7.65 5.61
N LYS A 162 -12.07 -6.93 6.43
CA LYS A 162 -11.55 -6.13 7.53
C LYS A 162 -10.83 -7.01 8.54
N VAL A 163 -11.49 -8.05 9.08
CA VAL A 163 -10.88 -8.87 10.14
C VAL A 163 -9.65 -9.64 9.65
N ILE A 164 -9.62 -10.07 8.38
CA ILE A 164 -8.44 -10.71 7.80
C ILE A 164 -7.27 -9.72 7.76
N ASN A 165 -7.48 -8.50 7.25
CA ASN A 165 -6.43 -7.48 7.21
C ASN A 165 -6.00 -7.02 8.61
N ASP A 166 -6.92 -6.90 9.57
CA ASP A 166 -6.59 -6.56 10.95
C ASP A 166 -5.63 -7.61 11.57
N VAL A 167 -5.90 -8.90 11.34
CA VAL A 167 -5.01 -9.98 11.78
C VAL A 167 -3.66 -9.91 11.08
N LEU A 168 -3.62 -9.66 9.76
CA LEU A 168 -2.36 -9.51 9.04
C LEU A 168 -1.54 -8.34 9.59
N VAL A 169 -2.16 -7.18 9.81
CA VAL A 169 -1.49 -6.01 10.40
C VAL A 169 -0.95 -6.33 11.79
N ASP A 170 -1.74 -7.00 12.65
CA ASP A 170 -1.30 -7.40 13.99
C ASP A 170 -0.11 -8.37 13.98
N LYS A 171 -0.06 -9.30 13.02
CA LYS A 171 0.98 -10.34 12.95
C LYS A 171 2.21 -9.96 12.15
N THR A 172 2.07 -9.16 11.09
CA THR A 172 3.14 -8.87 10.14
C THR A 172 3.45 -7.38 9.98
N GLY A 173 2.61 -6.50 10.52
CA GLY A 173 2.72 -5.05 10.35
C GLY A 173 2.15 -4.52 9.04
N PHE A 174 1.56 -5.37 8.19
CA PHE A 174 0.98 -4.94 6.91
C PHE A 174 -0.35 -5.64 6.59
N ALA A 175 -1.21 -4.93 5.87
CA ALA A 175 -2.39 -5.48 5.22
C ALA A 175 -2.06 -5.94 3.79
N GLY A 176 -3.00 -6.62 3.13
CA GLY A 176 -2.76 -7.05 1.75
C GLY A 176 -3.95 -7.67 1.02
N VAL A 177 -5.04 -7.99 1.73
CA VAL A 177 -6.23 -8.54 1.11
C VAL A 177 -7.08 -7.42 0.53
N GLU A 178 -7.36 -7.50 -0.77
CA GLU A 178 -8.21 -6.54 -1.47
C GLU A 178 -9.68 -6.93 -1.40
N ASP A 179 -10.05 -8.17 -1.66
CA ASP A 179 -11.45 -8.61 -1.55
C ASP A 179 -11.53 -10.06 -1.05
N VAL A 180 -12.70 -10.41 -0.54
CA VAL A 180 -13.06 -11.76 -0.13
C VAL A 180 -14.14 -12.25 -1.09
N TYR A 181 -14.15 -13.53 -1.43
CA TYR A 181 -15.12 -14.13 -2.34
C TYR A 181 -15.72 -15.36 -1.67
N PHE A 182 -17.04 -15.50 -1.74
CA PHE A 182 -17.71 -16.74 -1.38
C PHE A 182 -17.64 -17.69 -2.57
N THR A 183 -16.96 -18.82 -2.41
CA THR A 183 -16.93 -19.90 -3.42
C THR A 183 -18.01 -20.95 -3.15
N SER A 184 -18.52 -20.99 -1.91
CA SER A 184 -19.73 -21.70 -1.50
C SER A 184 -20.37 -20.93 -0.33
N PHE A 185 -21.70 -20.88 -0.27
CA PHE A 185 -22.42 -20.20 0.80
C PHE A 185 -23.78 -20.83 1.05
N VAL A 186 -23.97 -21.39 2.23
CA VAL A 186 -25.21 -22.04 2.68
C VAL A 186 -25.55 -21.53 4.07
N VAL A 187 -26.81 -21.17 4.28
CA VAL A 187 -27.37 -20.78 5.58
C VAL A 187 -28.57 -21.69 5.85
N GLN A 188 -28.68 -22.22 7.07
CA GLN A 188 -29.74 -23.14 7.51
C GLN A 188 -30.24 -22.79 8.90
#